data_AF-A0A924EZM8-F1
#
_entry.id   AF-A0A924EZM8-F1
#
_cell.length_a   1.000
_cell.length_b   1.000
_cell.length_c   1.000
_cell.angle_alpha   90.00
_cell.angle_beta   90.00
_cell.angle_gamma   90.00
#
_symmetry.space_group_name_H-M   'P 1'
#
loop_
_entity.id
_entity.type
_entity.pdbx_description
1 polymer ?
#
loop_
_entity_poly.entity_id
_entity_poly.type
_entity_poly.pdbx_seq_one_letter_code
_entity_poly.pdbx_strand_id
1 'polypeptide(L)' 'MSDSAFVQVMGELKVVADASGITEPVRAQRRDAVLRKRGASAARLEQLSATLSAHPQHARLLWSAIEVKAVTLSQPAK' A
#
# COMPACT_ATOMS: atom_id res chain seq x y z
N MET A 1 1.23 -14.01 -1.74
CA MET A 1 1.00 -12.94 -0.74
C MET A 1 -0.45 -13.05 -0.34
N SER A 2 -0.76 -12.99 0.96
CA SER A 2 -2.14 -12.98 1.45
C SER A 2 -2.76 -11.58 1.35
N ASP A 3 -4.08 -11.50 1.41
CA ASP A 3 -4.83 -10.23 1.45
C ASP A 3 -4.33 -9.30 2.57
N SER A 4 -4.10 -9.84 3.77
CA SER A 4 -3.59 -9.06 4.90
C SER A 4 -2.20 -8.47 4.61
N ALA A 5 -1.30 -9.25 4.00
CA ALA A 5 0.01 -8.75 3.59
C ALA A 5 -0.10 -7.70 2.47
N PHE A 6 -1.01 -7.89 1.52
CA PHE A 6 -1.27 -6.94 0.45
C PHE A 6 -1.81 -5.61 0.99
N VAL A 7 -2.82 -5.66 1.87
CA VAL A 7 -3.39 -4.48 2.55
C VAL A 7 -2.31 -3.75 3.37
N GLN A 8 -1.44 -4.48 4.06
CA GLN A 8 -0.35 -3.90 4.83
C GLN A 8 0.64 -3.12 3.95
N VAL A 9 1.07 -3.72 2.82
CA VAL A 9 2.00 -3.05 1.88
C VAL A 9 1.33 -1.85 1.22
N MET A 10 0.13 -2.01 0.68
CA MET A 10 -0.58 -0.95 -0.02
C MET A 10 -0.96 0.21 0.92
N GLY A 11 -1.29 -0.09 2.18
CA GLY A 11 -1.52 0.94 3.20
C GLY A 11 -0.27 1.78 3.48
N GLU A 12 0.90 1.15 3.65
CA GLU A 12 2.18 1.87 3.82
C GLU A 12 2.54 2.70 2.57
N LEU A 13 2.33 2.15 1.38
CA LEU A 13 2.56 2.85 0.12
C LEU A 13 1.65 4.07 -0.04
N LYS A 14 0.38 3.95 0.36
CA LYS A 14 -0.56 5.06 0.36
C LYS A 14 -0.12 6.18 1.31
N VAL A 15 0.33 5.87 2.52
CA VAL A 15 0.89 6.90 3.44
C VAL A 15 2.08 7.63 2.80
N VAL A 16 2.95 6.90 2.11
CA VAL A 16 4.07 7.50 1.37
C VAL A 16 3.57 8.37 0.22
N ALA A 17 2.49 7.98 -0.48
CA ALA A 17 1.89 8.74 -1.58
C ALA A 17 1.12 10.00 -1.10
N ASP A 18 0.48 9.93 0.05
CA ASP A 18 -0.32 11.04 0.60
C ASP A 18 0.53 12.00 1.45
N ALA A 19 1.78 11.64 1.78
CA ALA A 19 2.70 12.50 2.53
C ALA A 19 2.91 13.85 1.83
N SER A 20 2.54 14.92 2.53
CA SER A 20 2.81 16.31 2.14
C SER A 20 4.20 16.74 2.60
N GLY A 21 4.76 17.75 1.93
CA GLY A 21 6.05 18.33 2.31
C GLY A 21 7.29 17.49 2.00
N ILE A 22 7.16 16.38 1.25
CA ILE A 22 8.30 15.61 0.73
C ILE A 22 8.43 15.77 -0.79
N THR A 23 9.66 15.79 -1.27
CA THR A 23 9.99 15.82 -2.70
C THR A 23 9.82 14.45 -3.32
N GLU A 24 9.69 14.39 -4.65
CA GLU A 24 9.54 13.12 -5.38
C GLU A 24 10.72 12.15 -5.17
N PRO A 25 12.00 12.58 -5.14
CA PRO A 25 13.10 11.67 -4.81
C PRO A 25 12.97 11.04 -3.41
N VAL A 26 12.53 11.80 -2.42
CA VAL A 26 12.31 11.30 -1.05
C VAL A 26 11.14 10.32 -1.02
N ARG A 27 10.07 10.61 -1.78
CA ARG A 27 8.92 9.73 -1.94
C ARG A 27 9.32 8.39 -2.57
N ALA A 28 10.11 8.41 -3.64
CA ALA A 28 10.63 7.21 -4.30
C ALA A 28 11.49 6.37 -3.35
N GLN A 29 12.41 7.01 -2.61
CA GLN A 29 13.24 6.32 -1.62
C GLN A 29 12.40 5.63 -0.53
N ARG A 30 11.37 6.32 -0.01
CA ARG A 30 10.45 5.75 0.99
C ARG A 30 9.63 4.59 0.43
N ARG A 31 9.13 4.70 -0.80
CA ARG A 31 8.45 3.62 -1.51
C ARG A 31 9.35 2.37 -1.60
N ASP A 32 10.59 2.55 -2.02
CA ASP A 32 11.54 1.44 -2.15
C ASP A 32 11.91 0.82 -0.80
N ALA A 33 11.95 1.62 0.27
CA ALA A 33 12.12 1.12 1.63
C ALA A 33 10.94 0.25 2.08
N VAL A 34 9.69 0.67 1.80
CA VAL A 34 8.48 -0.11 2.10
C VAL A 34 8.51 -1.45 1.35
N LEU A 35 8.80 -1.43 0.04
CA LEU A 35 8.86 -2.63 -0.79
C LEU A 35 9.90 -3.62 -0.26
N ARG A 36 11.13 -3.15 0.03
CA ARG A 36 12.19 -3.99 0.61
C ARG A 36 11.81 -4.56 1.97
N LYS A 37 11.29 -3.73 2.89
CA LYS A 37 10.87 -4.16 4.24
C LYS A 37 9.83 -5.27 4.19
N ARG A 38 8.95 -5.24 3.18
CA ARG A 38 7.84 -6.19 3.02
C ARG A 38 8.16 -7.36 2.11
N GLY A 39 9.37 -7.43 1.54
CA GLY A 39 9.73 -8.44 0.54
C GLY A 39 8.82 -8.41 -0.69
N ALA A 40 8.27 -7.23 -1.01
CA ALA A 40 7.36 -7.02 -2.13
C ALA A 40 8.09 -6.39 -3.32
N SER A 41 7.59 -6.63 -4.52
CA SER A 41 8.05 -5.96 -5.74
C SER A 41 6.87 -5.27 -6.43
N ALA A 42 7.15 -4.22 -7.19
CA ALA A 42 6.13 -3.51 -7.97
C ALA A 42 5.38 -4.46 -8.91
N ALA A 43 6.10 -5.29 -9.68
CA ALA A 43 5.52 -6.28 -10.58
C ALA A 43 4.57 -7.26 -9.86
N ARG A 44 4.91 -7.68 -8.64
CA ARG A 44 4.05 -8.57 -7.84
C ARG A 44 2.73 -7.87 -7.45
N LEU A 45 2.80 -6.59 -7.07
CA LEU A 45 1.63 -5.80 -6.69
C LEU A 45 0.74 -5.49 -7.90
N GLU A 46 1.33 -5.24 -9.07
CA GLU A 46 0.62 -5.03 -10.33
C GLU A 46 -0.12 -6.30 -10.76
N GLN A 47 0.53 -7.47 -10.70
CA GLN A 47 -0.11 -8.75 -11.02
C GLN A 47 -1.30 -9.06 -10.09
N LEU A 48 -1.16 -8.76 -8.79
CA LEU A 48 -2.26 -8.93 -7.83
C LEU A 48 -3.41 -7.97 -8.14
N SER A 49 -3.10 -6.71 -8.44
CA SER A 49 -4.10 -5.71 -8.83
C SER A 49 -4.88 -6.14 -10.08
N ALA A 50 -4.19 -6.68 -11.09
CA ALA A 50 -4.82 -7.22 -12.30
C ALA A 50 -5.75 -8.42 -12.01
N THR A 51 -5.35 -9.29 -11.07
CA THR A 51 -6.18 -10.42 -10.65
C THR A 51 -7.43 -9.95 -9.89
N LEU A 52 -7.28 -8.91 -9.06
CA LEU A 52 -8.40 -8.32 -8.32
C LEU A 52 -9.42 -7.64 -9.23
N SER A 53 -9.02 -7.14 -10.41
CA SER A 53 -9.96 -6.59 -11.40
C SER A 53 -10.99 -7.60 -11.87
N ALA A 54 -10.69 -8.91 -11.83
CA ALA A 54 -11.65 -9.97 -12.14
C ALA A 54 -12.68 -10.22 -11.01
N HIS A 55 -12.42 -9.72 -9.80
CA HIS A 55 -13.24 -9.93 -8.61
C HIS A 55 -13.63 -8.60 -7.95
N PRO A 56 -14.56 -7.83 -8.54
CA PRO A 56 -14.82 -6.44 -8.15
C PRO A 56 -15.31 -6.28 -6.70
N GLN A 57 -16.06 -7.25 -6.17
CA GLN A 57 -16.49 -7.23 -4.77
C GLN A 57 -15.30 -7.37 -3.81
N HIS A 58 -14.38 -8.30 -4.11
CA HIS A 58 -13.18 -8.52 -3.32
C HIS A 58 -12.22 -7.34 -3.40
N ALA A 59 -12.02 -6.78 -4.59
CA ALA A 59 -11.21 -5.57 -4.80
C ALA A 59 -11.71 -4.40 -3.95
N ARG A 60 -13.04 -4.18 -3.88
CA ARG A 60 -13.63 -3.13 -3.02
C ARG A 60 -13.33 -3.36 -1.54
N LEU A 61 -13.45 -4.60 -1.05
CA LEU A 61 -13.14 -4.92 0.34
C LEU A 61 -11.67 -4.63 0.67
N LEU A 62 -10.75 -5.02 -0.21
CA LEU A 62 -9.33 -4.73 -0.03
C LEU A 62 -9.04 -3.24 -0.10
N TRP A 63 -9.68 -2.50 -1.00
CA TRP A 63 -9.55 -1.04 -1.06
C TRP A 63 -9.98 -0.38 0.25
N SER A 64 -11.16 -0.72 0.77
CA SER A 64 -11.62 -0.20 2.06
C SER A 64 -10.66 -0.55 3.21
N ALA A 65 -10.09 -1.76 3.21
CA ALA A 65 -9.11 -2.17 4.22
C ALA A 65 -7.79 -1.39 4.10
N ILE A 66 -7.34 -1.09 2.88
CA ILE A 66 -6.16 -0.25 2.60
C ILE A 66 -6.37 1.17 3.13
N GLU A 67 -7.52 1.77 2.86
CA GLU A 67 -7.87 3.12 3.34
C GLU A 67 -7.85 3.18 4.87
N VAL A 68 -8.53 2.25 5.53
CA VAL A 68 -8.51 2.15 7.01
C VAL A 68 -7.08 2.00 7.51
N LYS A 69 -6.28 1.13 6.89
CA LYS A 69 -4.91 0.89 7.28
C LYS A 69 -4.04 2.15 7.15
N ALA A 70 -4.16 2.87 6.04
CA ALA A 70 -3.39 4.10 5.81
C ALA A 70 -3.73 5.19 6.83
N VAL A 71 -5.02 5.33 7.17
CA VAL A 71 -5.46 6.23 8.25
C VAL A 71 -4.84 5.83 9.58
N THR A 72 -4.91 4.55 9.96
CA THR A 72 -4.31 4.06 11.22
C THR A 72 -2.81 4.30 11.28
N LEU A 73 -2.10 4.10 10.17
CA LEU A 73 -0.65 4.31 10.10
C LEU A 73 -0.24 5.79 10.11
N SER A 74 -1.15 6.69 9.73
CA SER A 74 -0.88 8.14 9.69
C SER A 74 -1.19 8.84 11.01
N GLN A 75 -1.90 8.18 11.92
CA GLN A 75 -2.18 8.73 13.24
C GLN A 75 -0.96 8.57 14.16
N PRO A 76 -0.56 9.62 14.91
CA PRO A 76 0.45 9.47 15.95
C PRO A 76 -0.07 8.50 17.02
N ALA A 77 0.78 7.56 17.44
CA ALA A 77 0.49 6.72 18.59
C ALA A 77 0.24 7.64 19.80
N LYS A 78 -0.94 7.51 20.40
CA LYS A 78 -1.39 8.32 21.55
C LYS A 78 -0.60 7.97 22.80
#